data_AF-A0A7W3PLD2-F1
#
_entry.id   AF-A0A7W3PLD2-F1
#
_cell.length_a   1.000
_cell.length_b   1.000
_cell.length_c   1.000
_cell.angle_alpha   90.00
_cell.angle_beta   90.00
_cell.angle_gamma   90.00
#
_symmetry.space_group_name_H-M   'P 1'
#
loop_
_entity.id
_entity.type
_entity.pdbx_description
1 polymer ?
#
loop_
_entity_poly.entity_id
_entity_poly.type
_entity_poly.pdbx_seq_one_letter_code
_entity_poly.pdbx_strand_id
1 'polypeptide(L)'
;MNSHPVAFFDGVEDRSAAEGLVRAILWIDQDAAATAPEEDAWYDHQLVGLDVLRDGVSVGRVMRVDHFPAHDLLLVRSGEREVLVPFVKAIVPEVDPAAGFVVVTPPAGLFEELPVDADGEPTDDGSDA
;
A
#
# COMPACT_ATOMS: atom_id res chain seq x y z
N MET A 1 -26.70 15.19 -6.84
CA MET A 1 -25.65 14.47 -7.58
C MET A 1 -25.93 12.99 -7.46
N ASN A 2 -25.90 12.23 -8.54
CA ASN A 2 -26.01 10.77 -8.45
C ASN A 2 -24.77 10.25 -7.73
N SER A 3 -24.97 9.51 -6.63
CA SER A 3 -23.87 9.02 -5.79
C SER A 3 -23.13 7.81 -6.39
N HIS A 4 -23.49 7.37 -7.59
CA HIS A 4 -22.92 6.19 -8.24
C HIS A 4 -22.47 6.53 -9.68
N PRO A 5 -21.30 6.06 -10.10
CA PRO A 5 -20.85 6.21 -11.49
C PRO A 5 -21.78 5.45 -12.44
N VAL A 6 -22.05 6.03 -13.60
CA VAL A 6 -22.87 5.46 -14.67
C VAL A 6 -22.05 5.47 -15.96
N ALA A 7 -22.03 4.33 -16.65
CA ALA A 7 -21.36 4.16 -17.95
C ALA A 7 -22.40 3.83 -19.03
N PHE A 8 -22.15 4.30 -20.25
CA PHE A 8 -22.91 3.95 -21.45
C PHE A 8 -21.97 3.19 -22.39
N PHE A 9 -22.40 2.01 -22.83
CA PHE A 9 -21.62 1.16 -23.73
C PHE A 9 -22.22 1.20 -25.13
N ASP A 10 -21.36 1.25 -26.15
CA ASP A 10 -21.79 1.09 -27.54
C ASP A 10 -22.50 -0.27 -27.71
N GLY A 11 -23.64 -0.27 -28.39
CA GLY A 11 -24.50 -1.45 -28.55
C GLY A 11 -25.43 -1.78 -27.37
N VAL A 12 -25.48 -0.96 -26.32
CA VAL A 12 -26.42 -1.11 -25.19
C VAL A 12 -27.35 0.10 -25.13
N GLU A 13 -28.44 0.04 -25.90
CA GLU A 13 -29.31 1.21 -26.14
C GLU A 13 -30.55 1.25 -25.26
N ASP A 14 -30.85 0.17 -24.54
CA ASP A 14 -32.03 0.07 -23.71
C ASP A 14 -31.79 -0.63 -22.37
N ARG A 15 -32.81 -0.55 -21.51
CA ARG A 15 -32.80 -1.14 -20.17
C ARG A 15 -32.62 -2.66 -20.23
N SER A 16 -33.24 -3.34 -21.18
CA SER A 16 -33.20 -4.80 -21.28
C SER A 16 -31.81 -5.30 -21.64
N ALA A 17 -31.11 -4.63 -22.56
CA ALA A 17 -29.72 -4.90 -22.88
C ALA A 17 -28.80 -4.64 -21.67
N ALA A 18 -29.02 -3.54 -20.95
CA ALA A 18 -28.25 -3.21 -19.75
C ALA A 18 -28.46 -4.22 -18.60
N GLU A 19 -29.68 -4.72 -18.42
CA GLU A 19 -30.00 -5.77 -17.44
C GLU A 19 -29.19 -7.05 -17.67
N GLY A 20 -28.89 -7.39 -18.93
CA GLY A 20 -28.05 -8.53 -19.30
C GLY A 20 -26.58 -8.41 -18.85
N LEU A 21 -26.10 -7.20 -18.56
CA LEU A 21 -24.73 -6.94 -18.08
C LEU A 21 -24.63 -6.91 -16.55
N VAL A 22 -25.74 -7.06 -15.83
CA VAL A 22 -25.72 -7.10 -14.36
C VAL A 22 -24.85 -8.26 -13.91
N ARG A 23 -23.81 -7.96 -13.11
CA ARG A 23 -22.75 -8.89 -12.63
C ARG A 23 -21.73 -9.32 -13.68
N ALA A 24 -21.74 -8.74 -14.88
CA ALA A 24 -20.62 -8.89 -15.79
C ALA A 24 -19.34 -8.32 -15.14
N ILE A 25 -18.20 -8.93 -15.45
CA ILE A 25 -16.90 -8.45 -14.99
C ILE A 25 -16.32 -7.59 -16.10
N LEU A 26 -16.05 -6.32 -15.81
CA LEU A 26 -15.41 -5.39 -16.74
C LEU A 26 -13.89 -5.48 -16.56
N TRP A 27 -13.20 -5.98 -17.57
CA TRP A 27 -11.73 -5.99 -17.61
C TRP A 27 -11.25 -4.97 -18.63
N ILE A 28 -10.10 -4.36 -18.34
CA ILE A 28 -9.39 -3.49 -19.27
C ILE A 28 -7.96 -4.03 -19.37
N ASP A 29 -7.40 -3.99 -20.57
CA ASP A 29 -5.96 -4.20 -20.74
C ASP A 29 -5.25 -2.94 -20.26
N GLN A 30 -4.40 -3.07 -19.25
CA GLN A 30 -3.59 -1.97 -18.75
C GLN A 30 -2.31 -1.88 -19.58
N ASP A 31 -2.23 -0.89 -20.46
CA ASP A 31 -0.98 -0.56 -21.14
C ASP A 31 -0.11 0.31 -20.21
N ALA A 32 0.88 -0.32 -19.58
CA ALA A 32 1.83 0.36 -18.70
C ALA A 32 2.66 1.43 -19.43
N ALA A 33 2.74 1.42 -20.76
CA ALA A 33 3.41 2.45 -21.54
C ALA A 33 2.51 3.64 -21.89
N ALA A 34 1.17 3.49 -21.81
CA ALA A 34 0.20 4.53 -22.16
C ALA A 34 -0.04 5.54 -21.03
N THR A 35 0.23 5.15 -19.79
CA THR A 35 0.17 6.04 -18.62
C THR A 35 1.58 6.47 -18.25
N ALA A 36 1.88 7.77 -18.35
CA ALA A 36 3.14 8.28 -17.82
C ALA A 36 3.16 8.00 -16.32
N PRO A 37 4.20 7.34 -15.77
CA PRO A 37 4.31 7.14 -14.34
C PRO A 37 4.34 8.51 -13.66
N GLU A 38 3.40 8.75 -12.76
CA GLU A 38 3.46 9.89 -11.85
C GLU A 38 4.53 9.61 -10.79
N GLU A 39 5.33 10.63 -10.46
CA GLU A 39 6.30 10.52 -9.37
C GLU A 39 5.55 10.31 -8.05
N ASP A 40 6.05 9.42 -7.21
CA ASP A 40 5.46 9.08 -5.91
C ASP A 40 4.02 8.50 -5.98
N ALA A 41 3.62 7.90 -7.11
CA ALA A 41 2.33 7.23 -7.28
C ALA A 41 2.48 5.80 -7.80
N TRP A 42 1.88 4.84 -7.09
CA TRP A 42 1.95 3.42 -7.43
C TRP A 42 0.58 2.78 -7.31
N TYR A 43 0.35 1.76 -8.12
CA TYR A 43 -0.79 0.87 -7.93
C TYR A 43 -0.47 -0.18 -6.86
N ASP A 44 -1.49 -0.64 -6.13
CA ASP A 44 -1.34 -1.68 -5.11
C ASP A 44 -0.62 -2.93 -5.63
N HIS A 45 -0.94 -3.37 -6.85
CA HIS A 45 -0.33 -4.55 -7.43
C HIS A 45 1.16 -4.39 -7.74
N GLN A 46 1.66 -3.14 -7.82
CA GLN A 46 3.09 -2.85 -7.94
C GLN A 46 3.80 -2.91 -6.58
N LEU A 47 3.06 -2.72 -5.48
CA LEU A 47 3.59 -2.68 -4.12
C LEU A 47 3.50 -4.03 -3.41
N VAL A 48 2.44 -4.79 -3.67
CA VAL A 48 2.25 -6.12 -3.06
C VAL A 48 3.35 -7.08 -3.49
N GLY A 49 3.99 -7.70 -2.51
CA GLY A 49 5.09 -8.63 -2.71
C GLY A 49 6.48 -8.01 -2.67
N LEU A 50 6.61 -6.68 -2.61
CA LEU A 50 7.90 -6.02 -2.46
C LEU A 50 8.53 -6.31 -1.10
N ASP A 51 9.85 -6.52 -1.08
CA ASP A 51 10.63 -6.66 0.14
C ASP A 51 10.75 -5.32 0.86
N VAL A 52 10.57 -5.33 2.18
CA VAL A 52 10.66 -4.15 3.01
C VAL A 52 12.05 -4.11 3.64
N LEU A 53 12.83 -3.10 3.29
CA LEU A 53 14.22 -2.94 3.72
C LEU A 53 14.34 -1.84 4.77
N ARG A 54 14.99 -2.14 5.88
CA ARG A 54 15.43 -1.17 6.88
C ARG A 54 16.94 -1.26 6.98
N ASP A 55 17.64 -0.14 6.76
CA ASP A 55 19.11 -0.08 6.82
C ASP A 55 19.80 -1.15 5.95
N GLY A 56 19.20 -1.45 4.78
CA GLY A 56 19.68 -2.48 3.85
C GLY A 56 19.35 -3.93 4.23
N VAL A 57 18.64 -4.16 5.33
CA VAL A 57 18.23 -5.49 5.80
C VAL A 57 16.74 -5.69 5.55
N SER A 58 16.37 -6.84 4.99
CA SER A 58 14.95 -7.19 4.84
C SER A 58 14.30 -7.45 6.20
N VAL A 59 13.25 -6.70 6.51
CA VAL A 59 12.45 -6.82 7.74
C VAL A 59 11.08 -7.44 7.50
N GLY A 60 10.71 -7.68 6.24
CA GLY A 60 9.44 -8.28 5.88
C GLY A 60 9.09 -8.10 4.42
N ARG A 61 7.82 -8.37 4.10
CA ARG A 61 7.26 -8.22 2.75
C ARG A 61 5.88 -7.57 2.79
N VAL A 62 5.58 -6.71 1.82
CA VAL A 62 4.28 -6.08 1.66
C VAL A 62 3.23 -7.13 1.26
N MET A 63 2.15 -7.23 2.03
CA MET A 63 1.07 -8.19 1.78
C MET A 63 -0.13 -7.56 1.08
N ARG A 64 -0.46 -6.31 1.45
CA ARG A 64 -1.53 -5.50 0.85
C ARG A 64 -1.36 -4.03 1.24
N VAL A 65 -2.10 -3.17 0.56
CA VAL A 65 -2.28 -1.75 0.89
C VAL A 65 -3.67 -1.59 1.50
N ASP A 66 -3.76 -0.97 2.67
CA ASP A 66 -5.03 -0.62 3.31
C ASP A 66 -5.24 0.90 3.19
N HIS A 67 -6.31 1.32 2.54
CA HIS A 67 -6.63 2.74 2.34
C HIS A 67 -7.41 3.32 3.52
N PHE A 68 -6.80 4.24 4.27
CA PHE A 68 -7.43 4.95 5.38
C PHE A 68 -7.66 6.44 5.04
N PRO A 69 -8.58 7.13 5.74
CA PRO A 69 -8.91 8.53 5.42
C PRO A 69 -7.76 9.52 5.50
N ALA A 70 -6.74 9.24 6.32
CA ALA A 70 -5.58 10.11 6.49
C ALA A 70 -4.44 9.74 5.52
N HIS A 71 -4.02 8.47 5.55
CA HIS A 71 -2.91 7.93 4.77
C HIS A 71 -3.17 6.46 4.45
N ASP A 72 -2.59 5.98 3.35
CA ASP A 72 -2.53 4.56 3.08
C ASP A 72 -1.54 3.86 4.01
N LEU A 73 -1.82 2.60 4.35
CA LEU A 73 -0.95 1.77 5.19
C LEU A 73 -0.48 0.54 4.40
N LEU A 74 0.82 0.29 4.40
CA LEU A 74 1.37 -0.98 3.94
C LEU A 74 1.24 -2.00 5.07
N LEU A 75 0.52 -3.10 4.85
CA LEU A 75 0.56 -4.23 5.74
C LEU A 75 1.79 -5.07 5.41
N VAL A 76 2.76 -5.06 6.32
CA VAL A 76 4.04 -5.77 6.18
C VAL A 76 4.02 -7.02 7.04
N ARG A 77 4.27 -8.18 6.42
CA ARG A 77 4.51 -9.42 7.16
C ARG A 77 5.98 -9.50 7.54
N SER A 78 6.23 -9.46 8.85
CA SER A 78 7.57 -9.47 9.45
C SER A 78 7.69 -10.70 10.35
N GLY A 79 8.22 -11.80 9.82
CA GLY A 79 8.17 -13.10 10.50
C GLY A 79 6.71 -13.57 10.69
N GLU A 80 6.31 -13.84 11.93
CA GLU A 80 4.95 -14.28 12.28
C GLU A 80 3.97 -13.13 12.57
N ARG A 81 4.45 -11.88 12.62
CA ARG A 81 3.62 -10.71 12.92
C ARG A 81 3.29 -9.90 11.67
N GLU A 82 2.24 -9.10 11.79
CA GLU A 82 1.82 -8.11 10.80
C GLU A 82 2.03 -6.71 11.38
N VAL A 83 2.69 -5.84 10.60
CA VAL A 83 3.02 -4.46 10.98
C VAL A 83 2.38 -3.52 9.97
N LEU A 84 1.66 -2.50 10.44
CA LEU A 84 1.10 -1.46 9.59
C LEU A 84 2.10 -0.30 9.49
N VAL A 85 2.59 -0.04 8.28
CA VAL A 85 3.57 1.01 8.00
C VAL A 85 2.86 2.13 7.23
N PRO A 86 2.80 3.37 7.75
CA PRO A 86 2.22 4.47 6.99
C PRO A 86 2.97 4.73 5.70
N PHE A 87 2.26 4.72 4.58
CA PHE A 87 2.83 4.90 3.25
C PHE A 87 2.97 6.40 2.93
N VAL A 88 3.90 7.03 3.64
CA VAL A 88 4.24 8.45 3.50
C VAL A 88 5.74 8.58 3.30
N LYS A 89 6.17 9.58 2.53
CA LYS A 89 7.58 9.80 2.16
C LYS A 89 8.55 9.87 3.35
N ALA A 90 8.08 10.33 4.51
CA ALA A 90 8.88 10.39 5.74
C ALA A 90 9.23 9.01 6.32
N ILE A 91 8.41 7.99 6.06
CA ILE A 91 8.59 6.62 6.56
C ILE A 91 9.00 5.68 5.43
N VAL A 92 8.54 5.92 4.21
CA VAL A 92 8.84 5.13 3.01
C VAL A 92 9.49 6.06 1.97
N PRO A 93 10.77 6.42 2.15
CA PRO A 93 11.43 7.40 1.27
C PRO A 93 11.75 6.87 -0.13
N GLU A 94 11.78 5.56 -0.32
CA GLU A 94 12.16 4.92 -1.58
C GLU A 94 11.29 3.70 -1.87
N VAL A 95 10.84 3.60 -3.11
CA VAL A 95 10.07 2.48 -3.65
C VAL A 95 10.65 2.14 -5.02
N ASP A 96 11.15 0.92 -5.18
CA ASP A 96 11.64 0.42 -6.46
C ASP A 96 10.93 -0.89 -6.81
N PRO A 97 9.78 -0.83 -7.51
CA PRO A 97 9.07 -2.03 -7.94
C PRO A 97 9.86 -2.86 -8.95
N ALA A 98 10.78 -2.25 -9.71
CA ALA A 98 11.59 -2.95 -10.69
C ALA A 98 12.69 -3.79 -10.02
N ALA A 99 13.32 -3.26 -8.97
CA ALA A 99 14.26 -3.98 -8.13
C ALA A 99 13.58 -4.87 -7.08
N GLY A 100 12.29 -4.64 -6.81
CA GLY A 100 11.46 -5.49 -5.96
C GLY A 100 11.43 -5.13 -4.48
N PHE A 101 11.68 -3.87 -4.11
CA PHE A 101 11.75 -3.45 -2.70
C PHE A 101 11.14 -2.07 -2.40
N VAL A 102 10.93 -1.83 -1.12
CA VAL A 102 10.70 -0.51 -0.52
C VAL A 102 11.67 -0.30 0.64
N VAL A 103 12.17 0.91 0.82
CA VAL A 103 12.99 1.27 1.98
C VAL A 103 12.10 1.92 3.03
N VAL A 104 12.28 1.55 4.29
CA VAL A 104 11.57 2.13 5.43
C VAL A 104 12.53 2.75 6.43
N THR A 105 12.15 3.92 6.95
CA THR A 105 12.79 4.64 8.06
C THR A 105 11.77 4.85 9.19
N PRO A 106 11.28 3.77 9.81
CA PRO A 106 10.20 3.85 10.79
C PRO A 106 10.72 4.36 12.14
N PRO A 107 9.85 4.96 12.97
CA PRO A 107 10.19 5.24 14.37
C PRO A 107 10.47 3.94 15.14
N ALA A 108 11.25 4.06 16.22
CA ALA A 108 11.54 2.95 17.12
C ALA A 108 10.24 2.29 17.63
N GLY A 109 10.26 0.97 17.75
CA GLY A 109 9.12 0.20 18.24
C GLY A 109 8.08 -0.19 17.18
N LEU A 110 8.20 0.29 15.94
CA LEU A 110 7.30 -0.16 14.86
C LEU A 110 7.60 -1.61 14.45
N PHE A 111 8.90 -1.95 14.36
CA PHE A 111 9.38 -3.30 14.06
C PHE A 111 10.10 -3.96 15.25
N GLU A 112 10.18 -3.34 16.42
CA GLU A 112 10.84 -3.92 17.59
C GLU A 112 9.88 -3.92 18.79
N GLU A 113 10.06 -4.87 19.71
CA GLU A 113 9.52 -4.69 21.06
C GLU A 113 10.45 -3.73 21.80
N LEU A 114 9.90 -2.63 22.31
CA LEU A 114 10.68 -1.66 23.09
C LEU A 114 11.08 -2.30 24.43
N PRO A 115 12.33 -2.12 24.88
CA PRO A 115 12.72 -2.56 26.21
C PRO A 115 11.88 -1.85 27.26
N VAL A 116 11.30 -2.65 28.16
CA VAL A 116 10.58 -2.16 29.34
C VAL A 116 11.55 -2.10 30.52
N ASP A 117 11.52 -0.99 31.26
CA ASP A 117 12.26 -0.86 32.51
C ASP A 117 11.69 -1.79 33.59
N ALA A 118 12.39 -1.89 34.73
CA ALA A 118 12.01 -2.76 35.84
C ALA A 118 10.58 -2.53 36.38
N ASP A 119 10.00 -1.35 36.10
CA ASP A 119 8.64 -0.96 36.47
C ASP A 119 7.60 -1.19 35.35
N GLY A 120 8.02 -1.74 34.20
CA GLY A 120 7.16 -2.07 33.07
C GLY A 120 6.86 -0.89 32.12
N GLU A 121 7.56 0.22 32.27
CA GLU A 121 7.42 1.39 31.38
C GLU A 121 8.35 1.26 30.16
N PRO A 122 7.88 1.60 28.94
CA PRO A 122 8.73 1.61 27.75
C PRO A 122 9.82 2.69 27.90
N THR A 123 11.07 2.30 27.65
CA THR A 123 12.20 3.22 27.65
C THR A 123 12.15 4.14 26.42
N ASP A 124 12.04 5.45 26.64
CA ASP A 124 12.09 6.46 25.58
C ASP A 124 13.55 6.74 25.20
N ASP A 125 14.05 6.01 24.19
CA ASP A 125 15.32 6.31 23.49
C ASP A 125 15.10 7.30 22.32
N GLY A 126 14.25 8.31 22.53
CA GLY A 126 14.12 9.43 21.60
C GLY A 126 15.37 10.31 21.60
N SER A 127 16.51 9.83 21.09
CA SER A 127 17.67 10.68 20.79
C SER A 127 17.58 11.24 19.38
N ASP A 128 17.20 12.52 19.35
CA ASP A 128 17.56 13.55 18.38
C ASP A 128 18.92 13.27 17.68
N ALA A 129 18.92 13.20 16.35
CA ALA A 129 20.09 13.34 15.47
C ALA A 129 19.67 13.76 14.05
#